data_AF-A0A933GI43-F1
#
_entry.id   AF-A0A933GI43-F1
#
_cell.length_a   1.000
_cell.length_b   1.000
_cell.length_c   1.000
_cell.angle_alpha   90.00
_cell.angle_beta   90.00
_cell.angle_gamma   90.00
#
_symmetry.space_group_name_H-M   'P 1'
#
loop_
_entity.id
_entity.type
_entity.pdbx_description
1 polymer ?
#
loop_
_entity_poly.entity_id
_entity_poly.type
_entity_poly.pdbx_seq_one_letter_code
_entity_poly.pdbx_strand_id
1 'polypeptide(L)'
;MTMQSSWPELYRAAVALPTRCFDGYFAEGISDTIVRKMDEDWAGFTAVLSTHPADERFMSLVLRSINATLDPKDIKIAGQRATSECPDTLKIQCDAILQKAAEALRE
;
A
#
# COMPACT_ATOMS: atom_id res chain seq x y z
N MET A 1 -15.53 -17.68 1.56
CA MET A 1 -15.72 -16.32 1.02
C MET A 1 -14.95 -15.40 1.93
N THR A 2 -13.71 -15.05 1.58
CA THR A 2 -12.92 -14.09 2.35
C THR A 2 -13.54 -12.70 2.15
N MET A 3 -14.01 -12.07 3.24
CA MET A 3 -14.39 -10.65 3.20
C MET A 3 -13.13 -9.83 3.03
N GLN A 4 -12.73 -9.55 1.79
CA GLN A 4 -11.65 -8.60 1.51
C GLN A 4 -12.23 -7.20 1.45
N SER A 5 -11.75 -6.30 2.31
CA SER A 5 -12.12 -4.89 2.28
C SER A 5 -11.78 -4.27 0.92
N SER A 6 -12.64 -3.40 0.42
CA SER A 6 -12.40 -2.61 -0.79
C SER A 6 -11.37 -1.50 -0.55
N TRP A 7 -10.73 -0.98 -1.60
CA TRP A 7 -9.79 0.14 -1.46
C TRP A 7 -10.42 1.40 -0.86
N PRO A 8 -11.67 1.79 -1.23
CA PRO A 8 -12.36 2.89 -0.57
C PRO A 8 -12.59 2.67 0.93
N GLU A 9 -12.82 1.43 1.37
CA GLU A 9 -12.98 1.12 2.81
C GLU A 9 -11.66 1.23 3.56
N LEU A 10 -10.57 0.71 3.00
CA LEU A 10 -9.24 0.86 3.58
C LEU A 10 -8.82 2.32 3.66
N TYR A 11 -9.07 3.09 2.60
CA TYR A 11 -8.85 4.54 2.59
C TYR A 11 -9.66 5.22 3.70
N ARG A 12 -10.96 4.97 3.77
CA ARG A 12 -11.83 5.53 4.83
C ARG A 12 -11.31 5.20 6.22
N ALA A 13 -10.88 3.96 6.46
CA ALA A 13 -10.31 3.57 7.73
C ALA A 13 -8.99 4.32 8.02
N ALA A 14 -8.09 4.39 7.03
CA ALA A 14 -6.79 5.05 7.15
C ALA A 14 -6.91 6.54 7.52
N VAL A 15 -7.90 7.24 6.96
CA VAL A 15 -8.08 8.67 7.23
C VAL A 15 -8.87 8.95 8.51
N ALA A 16 -9.77 8.04 8.91
CA ALA A 16 -10.65 8.21 10.07
C ALA A 16 -10.01 7.74 11.39
N LEU A 17 -9.15 6.73 11.35
CA LEU A 17 -8.55 6.14 12.55
C LEU A 17 -7.23 6.83 12.93
N PRO A 18 -6.92 6.96 14.23
CA PRO A 18 -5.62 7.42 14.69
C PRO A 18 -4.48 6.55 14.15
N THR A 19 -3.32 7.13 13.83
CA THR A 19 -2.15 6.41 13.31
C THR A 19 -1.70 5.23 14.19
N ARG A 20 -1.82 5.38 15.51
CA ARG A 20 -1.54 4.31 16.49
C ARG A 20 -2.37 3.04 16.31
N CYS A 21 -3.49 3.10 15.59
CA CYS A 21 -4.31 1.92 15.26
C CYS A 21 -3.63 1.05 14.19
N PHE A 22 -2.67 1.59 13.46
CA PHE A 22 -1.90 0.91 12.43
C PHE A 22 -0.49 0.55 12.89
N ASP A 23 -0.23 0.66 14.19
CA ASP A 23 1.06 0.39 14.82
C ASP A 23 0.97 -0.80 15.77
N GLY A 24 2.13 -1.32 16.19
CA GLY A 24 2.22 -2.40 17.18
C GLY A 24 1.60 -3.71 16.69
N TYR A 25 0.84 -4.38 17.56
CA TYR A 25 0.33 -5.74 17.32
C TYR A 25 -0.50 -5.89 16.04
N PHE A 26 -1.21 -4.84 15.60
CA PHE A 26 -2.04 -4.90 14.40
C PHE A 26 -1.30 -4.53 13.11
N ALA A 27 -0.10 -3.96 13.21
CA ALA A 27 0.62 -3.40 12.07
C ALA A 27 0.99 -4.47 11.03
N GLU A 28 1.39 -5.66 11.47
CA GLU A 28 1.78 -6.76 10.58
C GLU A 28 0.59 -7.22 9.73
N GLY A 29 -0.55 -7.53 10.36
CA GLY A 29 -1.75 -7.96 9.64
C GLY A 29 -2.31 -6.90 8.69
N ILE A 30 -2.21 -5.62 9.05
CA ILE A 30 -2.57 -4.51 8.17
C ILE A 30 -1.61 -4.43 6.98
N SER A 31 -0.31 -4.58 7.23
CA SER A 31 0.71 -4.51 6.18
C SER A 31 0.54 -5.63 5.16
N ASP A 32 0.33 -6.85 5.65
CA ASP A 32 -0.01 -8.01 4.81
C ASP A 32 -1.26 -7.73 3.97
N THR A 33 -2.34 -7.25 4.63
CA THR A 33 -3.60 -6.93 3.93
C THR A 33 -3.40 -5.89 2.82
N ILE A 34 -2.66 -4.81 3.09
CA ILE A 34 -2.43 -3.73 2.11
C ILE A 34 -1.63 -4.27 0.92
N VAL A 35 -0.49 -4.92 1.16
CA VAL A 35 0.40 -5.34 0.07
C VAL A 35 -0.22 -6.47 -0.75
N ARG A 36 -0.87 -7.44 -0.11
CA ARG A 36 -1.58 -8.51 -0.82
C ARG A 36 -2.72 -7.96 -1.66
N LYS A 37 -3.42 -6.93 -1.18
CA LYS A 37 -4.46 -6.24 -1.95
C LYS A 37 -3.91 -5.43 -3.13
N MET A 38 -2.66 -4.93 -3.05
CA MET A 38 -2.00 -4.28 -4.19
C MET A 38 -1.78 -5.27 -5.34
N ASP A 39 -1.54 -6.54 -5.05
CA ASP A 39 -1.51 -7.57 -6.10
C ASP A 39 -2.91 -7.90 -6.62
N GLU A 40 -3.88 -8.05 -5.74
CA GLU A 40 -5.24 -8.45 -6.10
C GLU A 40 -6.02 -7.37 -6.88
N ASP A 41 -5.80 -6.10 -6.58
CA ASP A 41 -6.60 -4.98 -7.09
C ASP A 41 -5.77 -3.69 -7.24
N TRP A 42 -4.74 -3.74 -8.07
CA TRP A 42 -3.91 -2.56 -8.37
C TRP A 42 -4.71 -1.39 -8.99
N ALA A 43 -5.70 -1.70 -9.82
CA ALA A 43 -6.56 -0.69 -10.45
C ALA A 43 -7.39 0.08 -9.42
N GLY A 44 -7.96 -0.60 -8.43
CA GLY A 44 -8.68 0.06 -7.34
C GLY A 44 -7.75 0.90 -6.44
N PHE A 45 -6.52 0.44 -6.23
CA PHE A 45 -5.51 1.20 -5.48
C PHE A 45 -5.20 2.54 -6.15
N THR A 46 -4.87 2.49 -7.44
CA THR A 46 -4.53 3.67 -8.23
C THR A 46 -5.74 4.59 -8.44
N ALA A 47 -6.96 4.06 -8.51
CA ALA A 47 -8.19 4.85 -8.54
C ALA A 47 -8.38 5.66 -7.25
N VAL A 48 -8.14 5.08 -6.08
CA VAL A 48 -8.19 5.79 -4.80
C VAL A 48 -7.12 6.89 -4.73
N LEU A 49 -5.87 6.58 -5.10
CA LEU A 49 -4.81 7.60 -5.12
C LEU A 49 -5.12 8.76 -6.07
N SER A 50 -5.68 8.46 -7.24
CA SER A 50 -6.07 9.48 -8.23
C SER A 50 -7.23 10.35 -7.75
N THR A 51 -8.14 9.79 -6.95
CA THR A 51 -9.29 10.53 -6.38
C THR A 51 -8.87 11.39 -5.18
N HIS A 52 -7.81 11.00 -4.48
CA HIS A 52 -7.32 11.66 -3.28
C HIS A 52 -5.82 12.02 -3.35
N PRO A 53 -5.38 12.77 -4.38
CA PRO A 53 -3.95 12.98 -4.65
C PRO A 53 -3.21 13.80 -3.58
N ALA A 54 -3.95 14.55 -2.76
CA ALA A 54 -3.40 15.38 -1.67
C ALA A 54 -3.42 14.69 -0.29
N ASP A 55 -3.90 13.45 -0.18
CA ASP A 55 -3.96 12.75 1.11
C ASP A 55 -2.66 11.97 1.38
N GLU A 56 -1.75 12.63 2.10
CA GLU A 56 -0.49 12.04 2.52
C GLU A 56 -0.64 10.96 3.59
N ARG A 57 -1.76 10.91 4.34
CA ARG A 57 -1.94 9.94 5.43
C ARG A 57 -2.08 8.54 4.88
N PHE A 58 -2.92 8.40 3.86
CA PHE A 58 -3.12 7.11 3.21
C PHE A 58 -1.83 6.62 2.54
N MET A 59 -1.13 7.49 1.81
CA MET A 59 0.14 7.13 1.19
C MET A 59 1.21 6.76 2.22
N SER A 60 1.29 7.50 3.33
CA SER A 60 2.20 7.19 4.43
C SER A 60 1.93 5.81 5.03
N LEU A 61 0.66 5.46 5.24
CA LEU A 61 0.29 4.11 5.69
C LEU A 61 0.77 3.04 4.69
N VAL A 62 0.50 3.22 3.40
CA VAL A 62 0.93 2.28 2.34
C VAL A 62 2.44 2.09 2.32
N LEU A 63 3.20 3.19 2.35
CA LEU A 63 4.67 3.12 2.33
C LEU A 63 5.23 2.46 3.59
N ARG A 64 4.61 2.65 4.76
CA ARG A 64 5.01 1.99 6.01
C ARG A 64 4.67 0.50 6.01
N SER A 65 3.61 0.11 5.31
CA SER A 65 3.21 -1.29 5.15
C SER A 65 4.17 -2.09 4.27
N ILE A 66 4.92 -1.46 3.38
CA ILE A 66 5.95 -2.12 2.59
C ILE A 66 7.25 -2.15 3.40
N ASN A 67 7.45 -3.23 4.16
CA ASN A 67 8.62 -3.42 5.02
C ASN A 67 9.09 -4.89 5.03
N ALA A 68 10.21 -5.16 5.69
CA ALA A 68 10.90 -6.44 5.64
C ALA A 68 10.20 -7.60 6.38
N THR A 69 9.11 -7.35 7.12
CA THR A 69 8.38 -8.42 7.82
C THR A 69 7.40 -9.17 6.91
N LEU A 70 7.18 -8.66 5.69
CA LEU A 70 6.31 -9.28 4.68
C LEU A 70 7.01 -10.41 3.92
N ASP A 71 6.21 -11.25 3.23
CA ASP A 71 6.76 -12.19 2.26
C ASP A 71 7.52 -11.42 1.16
N PRO A 72 8.81 -11.73 0.91
CA PRO A 72 9.60 -11.09 -0.14
C PRO A 72 8.97 -11.15 -1.53
N LYS A 73 8.12 -12.15 -1.80
CA LYS A 73 7.36 -12.25 -3.05
C LYS A 73 6.34 -11.12 -3.19
N ASP A 74 5.63 -10.79 -2.12
CA ASP A 74 4.60 -9.75 -2.13
C ASP A 74 5.22 -8.36 -2.25
N ILE A 75 6.37 -8.14 -1.58
CA ILE A 75 7.17 -6.91 -1.74
C ILE A 75 7.63 -6.73 -3.19
N LYS A 76 8.13 -7.80 -3.83
CA LYS A 76 8.53 -7.77 -5.25
C LYS A 76 7.36 -7.44 -6.17
N ILE A 77 6.19 -8.02 -5.92
CA ILE A 77 4.99 -7.77 -6.71
C ILE A 77 4.59 -6.29 -6.59
N ALA A 78 4.56 -5.72 -5.38
CA ALA A 78 4.25 -4.30 -5.19
C ALA A 78 5.20 -3.39 -6.00
N GLY A 79 6.51 -3.67 -5.96
CA GLY A 79 7.49 -2.95 -6.77
C GLY A 79 7.32 -3.15 -8.28
N GLN A 80 6.97 -4.37 -8.72
CA GLN A 80 6.68 -4.66 -10.13
C GLN A 80 5.46 -3.88 -10.63
N ARG A 81 4.33 -3.94 -9.91
CA ARG A 81 3.11 -3.19 -10.27
C ARG A 81 3.37 -1.69 -10.31
N ALA A 82 4.12 -1.16 -9.34
CA ALA A 82 4.54 0.24 -9.31
C ALA A 82 5.42 0.65 -10.50
N THR A 83 6.07 -0.31 -11.17
CA THR A 83 6.89 -0.05 -12.36
C THR A 83 6.09 -0.25 -13.65
N SER A 84 5.34 -1.35 -13.77
CA SER A 84 4.71 -1.76 -15.03
C SER A 84 3.29 -1.22 -15.24
N GLU A 85 2.59 -0.89 -14.16
CA GLU A 85 1.17 -0.52 -14.18
C GLU A 85 0.93 0.83 -13.50
N CYS A 86 1.97 1.66 -13.41
CA CYS A 86 1.84 3.00 -12.85
C CYS A 86 1.17 3.96 -13.83
N PRO A 87 0.08 4.64 -13.44
CA PRO A 87 -0.46 5.76 -14.21
C PRO A 87 0.49 6.96 -14.18
N ASP A 88 0.60 7.69 -15.29
CA ASP A 88 1.49 8.86 -15.41
C ASP A 88 1.23 9.93 -14.33
N THR A 89 -0.04 10.11 -13.94
CA THR A 89 -0.47 11.06 -12.90
C THR A 89 -0.02 10.68 -11.50
N LEU A 90 0.39 9.43 -11.27
CA LEU A 90 0.79 8.88 -9.97
C LEU A 90 2.27 8.52 -9.92
N LYS A 91 3.07 8.98 -10.87
CA LYS A 91 4.48 8.61 -10.99
C LYS A 91 5.26 8.81 -9.69
N ILE A 92 5.04 9.91 -8.98
CA ILE A 92 5.71 10.21 -7.70
C ILE A 92 5.38 9.14 -6.64
N GLN A 93 4.11 8.75 -6.52
CA GLN A 93 3.65 7.74 -5.57
C GLN A 93 4.20 6.36 -5.92
N CYS A 94 4.20 5.99 -7.21
CA CYS A 94 4.78 4.73 -7.67
C CYS A 94 6.29 4.66 -7.44
N ASP A 95 7.02 5.73 -7.71
CA ASP A 95 8.47 5.79 -7.47
C ASP A 95 8.77 5.61 -5.97
N ALA A 96 7.94 6.18 -5.09
CA ALA A 96 8.06 5.97 -3.64
C ALA A 96 7.78 4.51 -3.21
N ILE A 97 6.78 3.85 -3.81
CA ILE A 97 6.50 2.43 -3.59
C ILE A 97 7.68 1.56 -4.04
N LEU A 98 8.21 1.83 -5.23
CA LEU A 98 9.35 1.12 -5.78
C LEU A 98 10.59 1.26 -4.87
N GLN A 99 10.85 2.48 -4.40
CA GLN A 99 11.93 2.73 -3.45
C GLN A 99 11.72 1.94 -2.15
N LYS A 100 10.52 1.96 -1.57
CA LYS A 100 10.23 1.22 -0.34
C LYS A 100 10.35 -0.29 -0.51
N ALA A 101 9.88 -0.83 -1.63
CA ALA A 101 10.05 -2.25 -1.94
C ALA A 101 11.53 -2.63 -2.03
N ALA A 102 12.35 -1.79 -2.67
CA ALA A 102 13.79 -2.02 -2.78
C ALA A 102 14.51 -1.90 -1.43
N GLU A 103 14.07 -1.01 -0.54
CA GLU A 103 14.58 -0.89 0.84
C GLU A 103 14.25 -2.16 1.64
N ALA A 104 12.98 -2.56 1.65
CA ALA A 104 12.49 -3.71 2.41
C ALA A 104 13.13 -5.05 2.00
N LEU A 105 13.54 -5.20 0.74
CA LEU A 105 14.21 -6.42 0.24
C LEU A 105 15.72 -6.50 0.59
N ARG A 106 16.30 -5.46 1.19
CA ARG A 106 17.73 -5.41 1.55
C ARG A 106 18.00 -5.61 3.04
N GLU A 107 16.98 -5.53 3.88
CA GLU A 107 17.06 -5.81 5.32
C GLU A 107 17.13 -7.32 5.57
#